data_AF-A0A0F6SH38-F1
#
_entry.id   AF-A0A0F6SH38-F1
#
_cell.length_a   1.000
_cell.length_b   1.000
_cell.length_c   1.000
_cell.angle_alpha   90.00
_cell.angle_beta   90.00
_cell.angle_gamma   90.00
#
_symmetry.space_group_name_H-M   'P 1'
#
loop_
_entity.id
_entity.type
_entity.pdbx_description
1 polymer ?
#
loop_
_entity_poly.entity_id
_entity_poly.type
_entity_poly.pdbx_seq_one_letter_code
_entity_poly.pdbx_strand_id
1 'polypeptide(L)'
;MSLPPQRSSRGDRIELVVVLLAAWAWPITSELLELTSSGLERRIHFSNETLLGLVLYELVVGGALLLFLRARGKRVSVSQLDASWLATGEGVLLWAVAMMASWLGMALLAGTSRGQSVAFHGAPSPVIAILLVLVNPVFEECLHLGFLQERLRASGPGFAIGASLMVRLLLHAYQGPLAVAAIVPMGVVLGLHHWHTRRLWPAIVAHAIADALALATLRPAIES
;
A
#
# COMPACT_ATOMS: atom_id res chain seq x y z
N MET A 1 33.38 5.22 -16.33
CA MET A 1 33.07 3.92 -16.95
C MET A 1 32.01 3.25 -16.08
N SER A 2 30.74 3.41 -16.44
CA SER A 2 29.60 2.79 -15.74
C SER A 2 29.52 1.32 -16.12
N LEU A 3 29.50 0.42 -15.14
CA LEU A 3 29.25 -1.01 -15.39
C LEU A 3 27.91 -1.17 -16.10
N PRO A 4 27.79 -2.06 -17.10
CA PRO A 4 26.52 -2.34 -17.74
C PRO A 4 25.50 -2.83 -16.70
N PRO A 5 24.21 -2.48 -16.84
CA PRO A 5 23.18 -2.91 -15.91
C PRO A 5 23.18 -4.45 -15.84
N GLN A 6 23.40 -5.01 -14.65
CA GLN A 6 23.28 -6.46 -14.44
C GLN A 6 21.86 -6.90 -14.81
N ARG A 7 21.76 -7.75 -15.83
CA ARG A 7 20.48 -8.37 -16.20
C ARG A 7 20.01 -9.27 -15.06
N SER A 8 18.75 -9.14 -14.68
CA SER A 8 18.15 -9.99 -13.64
C SER A 8 18.23 -11.47 -14.04
N SER A 9 18.71 -12.29 -13.12
CA SER A 9 18.82 -13.73 -13.34
C SER A 9 17.43 -14.36 -13.48
N ARG A 10 17.35 -15.58 -14.03
CA ARG A 10 16.10 -16.36 -14.02
C ARG A 10 15.59 -16.59 -12.59
N GLY A 11 16.51 -16.78 -11.64
CA GLY A 11 16.18 -16.92 -10.22
C GLY A 11 15.52 -15.68 -9.63
N ASP A 12 16.04 -14.48 -9.94
CA ASP A 12 15.47 -13.22 -9.45
C ASP A 12 14.06 -12.97 -9.99
N ARG A 13 13.79 -13.39 -11.24
CA ARG A 13 12.46 -13.29 -11.85
C ARG A 13 11.46 -14.24 -11.18
N ILE A 14 11.87 -15.47 -10.88
CA ILE A 14 11.02 -16.44 -10.16
C ILE A 14 10.72 -15.92 -8.75
N GLU A 15 11.72 -15.39 -8.04
CA GLU A 15 11.52 -14.79 -6.71
C GLU A 15 10.50 -13.65 -6.74
N LEU A 16 10.62 -12.75 -7.73
CA LEU A 16 9.65 -11.65 -7.91
C LEU A 16 8.23 -12.18 -8.09
N VAL A 17 8.04 -13.15 -8.98
CA VAL A 17 6.71 -13.73 -9.25
C VAL A 17 6.16 -14.43 -8.01
N VAL A 18 6.96 -15.23 -7.30
CA VAL A 18 6.52 -15.93 -6.09
C VAL A 18 6.08 -14.94 -5.02
N VAL A 19 6.86 -13.88 -4.78
CA VAL A 19 6.52 -12.85 -3.78
C VAL A 19 5.23 -12.14 -4.16
N LEU A 20 5.07 -11.73 -5.42
CA LEU A 20 3.86 -11.03 -5.86
C LEU A 20 2.62 -11.92 -5.80
N LEU A 21 2.72 -13.18 -6.21
CA LEU A 21 1.60 -14.12 -6.14
C LEU A 21 1.22 -14.41 -4.68
N ALA A 22 2.19 -14.71 -3.83
CA ALA A 22 1.92 -15.02 -2.42
C ALA A 22 1.35 -13.82 -1.66
N ALA A 23 1.82 -12.60 -1.94
CA ALA A 23 1.34 -11.39 -1.26
C ALA A 23 -0.01 -10.90 -1.79
N TRP A 24 -0.22 -10.95 -3.10
CA TRP A 24 -1.28 -10.16 -3.75
C TRP A 24 -2.27 -10.96 -4.58
N ALA A 25 -2.01 -12.23 -4.91
CA ALA A 25 -2.94 -12.98 -5.74
C ALA A 25 -4.31 -13.08 -5.08
N TRP A 26 -4.37 -13.51 -3.80
CA TRP A 26 -5.64 -13.61 -3.08
C TRP A 26 -6.34 -12.25 -2.95
N PRO A 27 -5.74 -11.19 -2.36
CA PRO A 27 -6.39 -9.88 -2.26
C PRO A 27 -6.89 -9.35 -3.61
N ILE A 28 -6.06 -9.38 -4.66
CA ILE A 28 -6.47 -8.87 -5.97
C ILE A 28 -7.64 -9.69 -6.54
N THR A 29 -7.60 -11.02 -6.42
CA THR A 29 -8.68 -11.87 -6.95
C THR A 29 -9.98 -11.75 -6.16
N SER A 30 -9.93 -11.63 -4.82
CA SER A 30 -11.11 -11.40 -4.01
C SER A 30 -11.76 -10.08 -4.37
N GLU A 31 -10.96 -9.02 -4.49
CA GLU A 31 -11.49 -7.70 -4.87
C GLU A 31 -12.11 -7.69 -6.27
N LEU A 32 -11.46 -8.32 -7.26
CA LEU A 32 -12.01 -8.42 -8.62
C LEU A 32 -13.31 -9.23 -8.67
N LEU A 33 -13.39 -10.33 -7.91
CA LEU A 33 -14.60 -11.15 -7.84
C LEU A 33 -15.75 -10.40 -7.16
N GLU A 34 -15.45 -9.67 -6.09
CA GLU A 34 -16.46 -8.85 -5.45
C GLU A 34 -16.88 -7.68 -6.34
N LEU A 35 -15.95 -7.01 -7.04
CA LEU A 35 -16.25 -5.90 -7.93
C LEU A 35 -17.16 -6.34 -9.09
N THR A 36 -16.91 -7.52 -9.64
CA THR A 36 -17.74 -8.10 -10.71
C THR A 36 -19.12 -8.56 -10.22
N SER A 37 -19.25 -8.94 -8.95
CA SER A 37 -20.54 -9.37 -8.38
C SER A 37 -21.40 -8.22 -7.84
N SER A 38 -20.80 -7.16 -7.27
CA SER A 38 -21.52 -6.05 -6.63
C SER A 38 -21.57 -4.75 -7.44
N GLY A 39 -20.75 -4.60 -8.49
CA GLY A 39 -20.60 -3.32 -9.21
C GLY A 39 -19.85 -2.24 -8.41
N LEU A 40 -19.90 -0.99 -8.91
CA LEU A 40 -19.13 0.16 -8.40
C LEU A 40 -19.78 0.92 -7.23
N GLU A 41 -21.09 0.76 -7.01
CA GLU A 41 -21.80 1.37 -5.87
C GLU A 41 -21.87 0.35 -4.73
N ARG A 42 -20.99 0.51 -3.72
CA ARG A 42 -20.90 -0.41 -2.59
C ARG A 42 -20.98 0.32 -1.25
N ARG A 43 -21.44 -0.40 -0.22
CA ARG A 43 -21.15 -0.09 1.18
C ARG A 43 -20.05 -1.03 1.67
N ILE A 44 -18.88 -0.48 2.00
CA ILE A 44 -17.77 -1.25 2.55
C ILE A 44 -17.88 -1.18 4.08
N HIS A 45 -17.96 -2.35 4.72
CA HIS A 45 -18.04 -2.46 6.16
C HIS A 45 -16.72 -2.96 6.74
N PHE A 46 -16.09 -2.14 7.60
CA PHE A 46 -14.89 -2.50 8.35
C PHE A 46 -15.25 -3.01 9.73
N SER A 47 -15.34 -4.33 9.87
CA SER A 47 -15.57 -5.01 11.16
C SER A 47 -14.25 -5.39 11.84
N ASN A 48 -14.31 -5.69 13.15
CA ASN A 48 -13.13 -6.18 13.88
C ASN A 48 -12.59 -7.47 13.27
N GLU A 49 -13.48 -8.36 12.83
CA GLU A 49 -13.14 -9.68 12.28
C GLU A 49 -12.39 -9.52 10.95
N THR A 50 -12.89 -8.67 10.05
CA THR A 50 -12.24 -8.42 8.75
C THR A 50 -10.86 -7.78 8.94
N LEU A 51 -10.76 -6.76 9.79
CA LEU A 51 -9.48 -6.07 10.04
C LEU A 51 -8.47 -6.96 10.77
N LEU A 52 -8.91 -7.74 11.76
CA LEU A 52 -8.04 -8.71 12.42
C LEU A 52 -7.58 -9.79 11.45
N GLY A 53 -8.48 -10.28 10.58
CA GLY A 53 -8.14 -11.23 9.53
C GLY A 53 -7.06 -10.69 8.58
N LEU A 54 -7.15 -9.42 8.19
CA LEU A 54 -6.14 -8.74 7.39
C LEU A 54 -4.79 -8.67 8.12
N VAL A 55 -4.77 -8.22 9.38
CA VAL A 55 -3.53 -8.18 10.19
C VAL A 55 -2.89 -9.56 10.31
N LEU A 56 -3.68 -10.61 10.57
CA LEU A 56 -3.17 -11.97 10.67
C LEU A 56 -2.62 -12.47 9.33
N TYR A 57 -3.31 -12.18 8.23
CA TYR A 57 -2.84 -12.48 6.88
C TYR A 57 -1.47 -11.86 6.62
N GLU A 58 -1.32 -10.56 6.90
CA GLU A 58 -0.07 -9.82 6.66
C GLU A 58 1.09 -10.34 7.52
N LEU A 59 0.84 -10.66 8.79
CA LEU A 59 1.86 -11.23 9.67
C LEU A 59 2.30 -12.61 9.18
N VAL A 60 1.36 -13.48 8.79
CA VAL A 60 1.65 -14.83 8.32
C VAL A 60 2.36 -14.81 6.98
N VAL A 61 1.81 -14.10 5.99
CA VAL A 61 2.37 -14.01 4.65
C VAL A 61 3.68 -13.23 4.66
N GLY A 62 3.74 -12.10 5.35
CA GLY A 62 4.96 -11.30 5.51
C GLY A 62 6.07 -12.08 6.19
N GLY A 63 5.75 -12.82 7.25
CA GLY A 63 6.68 -13.72 7.93
C GLY A 63 7.18 -14.84 7.01
N ALA A 64 6.29 -15.51 6.28
CA ALA A 64 6.64 -16.57 5.35
C ALA A 64 7.53 -16.05 4.20
N LEU A 65 7.22 -14.89 3.64
CA LEU A 65 8.01 -14.24 2.59
C LEU A 65 9.38 -13.80 3.09
N LEU A 66 9.47 -13.26 4.32
CA LEU A 66 10.73 -12.92 4.94
C LEU A 66 11.61 -14.17 5.11
N LEU A 67 11.06 -15.27 5.60
CA LEU A 67 11.76 -16.54 5.75
C LEU A 67 12.20 -17.10 4.39
N PHE A 68 11.32 -17.07 3.39
CA PHE A 68 11.63 -17.48 2.02
C PHE A 68 12.81 -16.69 1.45
N LEU A 69 12.77 -15.35 1.53
CA LEU A 69 13.83 -14.49 1.01
C LEU A 69 15.16 -14.71 1.76
N ARG A 70 15.10 -14.90 3.08
CA ARG A 70 16.29 -15.25 3.89
C ARG A 70 16.89 -16.59 3.49
N ALA A 71 16.06 -17.61 3.28
CA ALA A 71 16.50 -18.93 2.81
C ALA A 71 17.16 -18.87 1.41
N ARG A 72 16.78 -17.87 0.60
CA ARG A 72 17.40 -17.57 -0.70
C ARG A 72 18.68 -16.72 -0.60
N GLY A 73 19.17 -16.47 0.62
CA GLY A 73 20.37 -15.68 0.87
C GLY A 73 20.17 -14.17 0.71
N LYS A 74 18.93 -13.70 0.52
CA LYS A 74 18.64 -12.27 0.44
C LYS A 74 18.61 -11.70 1.87
N ARG A 75 19.42 -10.68 2.12
CA ARG A 75 19.33 -9.90 3.36
C ARG A 75 18.28 -8.83 3.14
N VAL A 76 17.20 -8.87 3.92
CA VAL A 76 16.33 -7.69 4.05
C VAL A 76 17.17 -6.62 4.71
N SER A 77 17.45 -5.55 3.98
CA SER A 77 18.35 -4.50 4.44
C SER A 77 17.61 -3.71 5.51
N VAL A 78 17.85 -4.03 6.78
CA VAL A 78 17.32 -3.27 7.93
C VAL A 78 17.68 -1.78 7.83
N SER A 79 18.77 -1.46 7.13
CA SER A 79 19.17 -0.09 6.81
C SER A 79 18.17 0.69 5.95
N GLN A 80 17.28 0.02 5.22
CA GLN A 80 16.22 0.70 4.46
C GLN A 80 15.08 1.14 5.36
N LEU A 81 14.87 0.48 6.52
CA LEU A 81 13.95 0.99 7.51
C LEU A 81 14.48 2.34 8.01
N ASP A 82 15.70 2.42 8.53
CA ASP A 82 16.30 3.70 8.98
C ASP A 82 15.39 4.50 9.94
N ALA A 83 14.78 3.77 10.89
CA ALA A 83 13.87 4.34 11.87
C ALA A 83 14.60 5.29 12.82
N SER A 84 14.19 6.55 12.83
CA SER A 84 14.71 7.60 13.70
C SER A 84 13.65 8.69 13.87
N TRP A 85 13.79 9.54 14.90
CA TRP A 85 12.88 10.67 15.11
C TRP A 85 12.87 11.64 13.93
N LEU A 86 14.03 11.87 13.29
CA LEU A 86 14.13 12.69 12.09
C LEU A 86 13.37 12.04 10.92
N ALA A 87 13.56 10.74 10.70
CA ALA A 87 12.84 9.99 9.65
C ALA A 87 11.32 9.95 9.92
N THR A 88 10.89 9.91 11.19
CA THR A 88 9.48 10.04 11.56
C THR A 88 8.94 11.42 11.23
N GLY A 89 9.68 12.49 11.55
CA GLY A 89 9.32 13.86 11.17
C GLY A 89 9.22 14.05 9.65
N GLU A 90 10.16 13.47 8.90
CA GLU A 90 10.08 13.40 7.44
C GLU A 90 8.83 12.66 6.98
N GLY A 91 8.45 11.55 7.63
CA GLY A 91 7.24 10.80 7.34
C GLY A 91 5.96 11.63 7.55
N VAL A 92 5.91 12.45 8.61
CA VAL A 92 4.79 13.38 8.84
C VAL A 92 4.69 14.42 7.73
N LEU A 93 5.82 15.00 7.30
CA LEU A 93 5.85 15.94 6.18
C LEU A 93 5.44 15.26 4.87
N LEU A 94 5.92 14.04 4.64
CA LEU A 94 5.60 13.25 3.46
C LEU A 94 4.11 12.91 3.40
N TRP A 95 3.49 12.58 4.54
CA TRP A 95 2.04 12.42 4.66
C TRP A 95 1.31 13.71 4.30
N ALA A 96 1.72 14.86 4.83
CA ALA A 96 1.06 16.13 4.54
C ALA A 96 1.09 16.46 3.04
N VAL A 97 2.24 16.22 2.38
CA VAL A 97 2.40 16.39 0.92
C VAL A 97 1.53 15.41 0.15
N ALA A 98 1.58 14.12 0.51
CA ALA A 98 0.77 13.08 -0.12
C ALA A 98 -0.72 13.38 0.01
N MET A 99 -1.15 13.86 1.17
CA MET A 99 -2.54 14.17 1.44
C MET A 99 -2.99 15.41 0.67
N MET A 100 -2.20 16.48 0.62
CA MET A 100 -2.48 17.64 -0.24
C MET A 100 -2.63 17.22 -1.72
N ALA A 101 -1.74 16.36 -2.23
CA ALA A 101 -1.83 15.85 -3.59
C ALA A 101 -3.09 15.00 -3.81
N SER A 102 -3.47 14.20 -2.81
CA SER A 102 -4.68 13.37 -2.81
C SER A 102 -5.95 14.22 -2.83
N TRP A 103 -6.00 15.30 -2.04
CA TRP A 103 -7.09 16.27 -2.06
C TRP A 103 -7.26 16.92 -3.44
N LEU A 104 -6.16 17.30 -4.09
CA LEU A 104 -6.20 17.83 -5.45
C LEU A 104 -6.74 16.79 -6.45
N GLY A 105 -6.29 15.54 -6.34
CA GLY A 105 -6.80 14.43 -7.16
C GLY A 105 -8.31 14.23 -6.99
N MET A 106 -8.78 14.17 -5.74
CA MET A 106 -10.20 14.05 -5.43
C MET A 106 -11.01 15.26 -5.93
N ALA A 107 -10.47 16.49 -5.83
CA ALA A 107 -11.14 17.71 -6.28
C ALA A 107 -11.45 17.68 -7.79
N LEU A 108 -10.66 16.97 -8.61
CA LEU A 108 -10.93 16.79 -10.04
C LEU A 108 -12.16 15.92 -10.33
N LEU A 109 -12.55 15.06 -9.38
CA LEU A 109 -13.74 14.22 -9.48
C LEU A 109 -14.92 14.73 -8.64
N ALA A 110 -14.66 15.63 -7.70
CA ALA A 110 -15.67 16.24 -6.85
C ALA A 110 -16.75 16.92 -7.69
N GLY A 111 -18.02 16.62 -7.42
CA GLY A 111 -19.16 17.17 -8.16
C GLY A 111 -19.45 16.50 -9.51
N THR A 112 -18.69 15.46 -9.90
CA THR A 112 -19.03 14.63 -11.07
C THR A 112 -19.89 13.44 -10.65
N SER A 113 -20.69 12.88 -11.58
CA SER A 113 -21.40 11.61 -11.34
C SER A 113 -20.46 10.44 -11.04
N ARG A 114 -19.20 10.52 -11.48
CA ARG A 114 -18.13 9.56 -11.17
C ARG A 114 -17.58 9.72 -9.74
N GLY A 115 -17.91 10.82 -9.06
CA GLY A 115 -17.58 11.07 -7.67
C GLY A 115 -18.58 10.47 -6.69
N GLN A 116 -19.60 9.72 -7.15
CA GLN A 116 -20.47 8.95 -6.27
C GLN A 116 -19.62 8.04 -5.39
N SER A 117 -19.69 8.29 -4.09
CA SER A 117 -18.79 7.71 -3.11
C SER A 117 -19.27 6.33 -2.69
N VAL A 118 -18.36 5.35 -2.74
CA VAL A 118 -18.48 4.15 -1.92
C VAL A 118 -18.57 4.57 -0.47
N ALA A 119 -19.60 4.09 0.23
CA ALA A 119 -19.83 4.48 1.61
C ALA A 119 -19.06 3.54 2.54
N PHE A 120 -18.13 4.10 3.31
CA PHE A 120 -17.36 3.36 4.30
C PHE A 120 -18.02 3.48 5.66
N HIS A 121 -18.28 2.33 6.28
CA HIS A 121 -18.88 2.26 7.60
C HIS A 121 -18.12 1.28 8.48
N GLY A 122 -18.13 1.51 9.78
CA GLY A 122 -17.46 0.65 10.74
C GLY A 122 -17.23 1.36 12.06
N ALA A 123 -17.03 0.57 13.10
CA ALA A 123 -16.61 1.04 14.41
C ALA A 123 -15.62 0.02 15.01
N PRO A 124 -14.44 -0.15 14.38
CA PRO A 124 -13.46 -1.09 14.88
C PRO A 124 -13.01 -0.67 16.28
N SER A 125 -12.71 -1.66 17.11
CA SER A 125 -12.17 -1.39 18.44
C SER A 125 -10.82 -0.68 18.32
N PRO A 126 -10.46 0.20 19.27
CA PRO A 126 -9.17 0.90 19.25
C PRO A 126 -7.97 -0.04 19.15
N VAL A 127 -8.06 -1.23 19.77
CA VAL A 127 -6.99 -2.24 19.73
C VAL A 127 -6.78 -2.76 18.30
N ILE A 128 -7.84 -3.13 17.61
CA ILE A 128 -7.75 -3.62 16.22
C ILE A 128 -7.28 -2.52 15.27
N ALA A 129 -7.76 -1.28 15.46
CA ALA A 129 -7.31 -0.14 14.68
C ALA A 129 -5.80 0.11 14.85
N ILE A 130 -5.29 0.08 16.09
CA ILE A 130 -3.85 0.23 16.36
C ILE A 130 -3.05 -0.89 15.72
N LEU A 131 -3.51 -2.15 15.82
CA LEU A 131 -2.83 -3.28 15.19
C LEU A 131 -2.73 -3.10 13.67
N LEU A 132 -3.82 -2.69 13.02
CA LEU A 132 -3.82 -2.45 11.58
C LEU A 132 -2.82 -1.36 11.18
N VAL A 133 -2.88 -0.19 11.85
CA VAL A 133 -2.01 0.97 11.59
C VAL A 133 -0.52 0.65 11.77
N LEU A 134 -0.19 -0.32 12.62
CA LEU A 134 1.20 -0.73 12.85
C LEU A 134 1.68 -1.81 11.87
N VAL A 135 0.80 -2.69 11.41
CA VAL A 135 1.17 -3.86 10.59
C VAL A 135 1.02 -3.60 9.10
N ASN A 136 -0.12 -3.08 8.67
CA ASN A 136 -0.44 -2.95 7.24
C ASN A 136 0.56 -2.02 6.51
N PRO A 137 0.86 -0.80 7.00
CA PRO A 137 1.85 0.07 6.35
C PRO A 137 3.23 -0.56 6.21
N VAL A 138 3.66 -1.34 7.20
CA VAL A 138 4.95 -2.05 7.15
C VAL A 138 4.91 -3.12 6.07
N PHE A 139 3.86 -3.94 6.06
CA PHE A 139 3.69 -5.00 5.07
C PHE A 139 3.64 -4.44 3.65
N GLU A 140 2.78 -3.45 3.42
CA GLU A 140 2.59 -2.84 2.11
C GLU A 140 3.83 -2.13 1.61
N GLU A 141 4.42 -1.22 2.39
CA GLU A 141 5.55 -0.42 1.88
C GLU A 141 6.83 -1.24 1.73
N CYS A 142 7.03 -2.28 2.56
CA CYS A 142 8.15 -3.21 2.36
C CYS A 142 8.01 -3.99 1.05
N LEU A 143 6.79 -4.37 0.66
CA LEU A 143 6.57 -5.14 -0.57
C LEU A 143 6.48 -4.24 -1.82
N HIS A 144 5.77 -3.12 -1.75
CA HIS A 144 5.63 -2.16 -2.83
C HIS A 144 6.95 -1.45 -3.13
N LEU A 145 7.51 -0.76 -2.15
CA LEU A 145 8.68 0.09 -2.32
C LEU A 145 9.97 -0.70 -2.09
N GLY A 146 10.05 -1.40 -0.96
CA GLY A 146 11.26 -2.12 -0.53
C GLY A 146 11.61 -3.33 -1.39
N PHE A 147 10.62 -3.97 -2.01
CA PHE A 147 10.82 -5.15 -2.84
C PHE A 147 10.51 -4.90 -4.32
N LEU A 148 9.27 -4.56 -4.69
CA LEU A 148 8.87 -4.47 -6.09
C LEU A 148 9.57 -3.31 -6.81
N GLN A 149 9.46 -2.09 -6.30
CA GLN A 149 10.10 -0.91 -6.89
C GLN A 149 11.63 -1.07 -6.94
N GLU A 150 12.23 -1.63 -5.88
CA GLU A 150 13.65 -1.97 -5.83
C GLU A 150 14.06 -2.92 -6.95
N ARG A 151 13.35 -4.05 -7.10
CA ARG A 151 13.65 -5.07 -8.10
C ARG A 151 13.51 -4.56 -9.52
N LEU A 152 12.64 -3.57 -9.74
CA LEU A 152 12.40 -2.95 -11.04
C LEU A 152 13.24 -1.69 -11.27
N ARG A 153 14.10 -1.30 -10.34
CA ARG A 153 14.88 -0.04 -10.42
C ARG A 153 15.75 0.05 -11.68
N ALA A 154 16.32 -1.08 -12.12
CA ALA A 154 17.14 -1.13 -13.34
C ALA A 154 16.35 -0.84 -14.63
N SER A 155 15.02 -0.96 -14.59
CA SER A 155 14.11 -0.64 -15.70
C SER A 155 13.74 0.85 -15.76
N GLY A 156 14.27 1.67 -14.85
CA GLY A 156 14.06 3.12 -14.81
C GLY A 156 12.93 3.56 -13.87
N PRO A 157 12.90 4.87 -13.51
CA PRO A 157 11.99 5.41 -12.50
C PRO A 157 10.53 5.22 -12.85
N GLY A 158 10.14 5.55 -14.09
CA GLY A 158 8.75 5.50 -14.52
C GLY A 158 8.16 4.09 -14.44
N PHE A 159 8.91 3.08 -14.89
CA PHE A 159 8.46 1.68 -14.83
C PHE A 159 8.39 1.16 -13.40
N ALA A 160 9.42 1.41 -12.59
CA ALA A 160 9.48 0.92 -11.22
C ALA A 160 8.38 1.53 -10.33
N ILE A 161 8.20 2.85 -10.41
CA ILE A 161 7.16 3.58 -9.66
C ILE A 161 5.78 3.19 -10.22
N GLY A 162 5.62 3.14 -11.54
CA GLY A 162 4.35 2.78 -12.19
C GLY A 162 3.88 1.38 -11.85
N ALA A 163 4.79 0.40 -11.81
CA ALA A 163 4.46 -0.98 -11.41
C ALA A 163 4.02 -1.06 -9.94
N SER A 164 4.73 -0.38 -9.04
CA SER A 164 4.36 -0.31 -7.62
C SER A 164 2.99 0.37 -7.42
N LEU A 165 2.76 1.48 -8.13
CA LEU A 165 1.48 2.16 -8.12
C LEU A 165 0.36 1.28 -8.66
N MET A 166 0.58 0.55 -9.75
CA MET A 166 -0.43 -0.32 -10.35
C MET A 166 -0.90 -1.40 -9.37
N VAL A 167 0.02 -2.05 -8.66
CA VAL A 167 -0.36 -3.05 -7.64
C VAL A 167 -1.22 -2.40 -6.55
N ARG A 168 -0.82 -1.23 -6.04
CA ARG A 168 -1.62 -0.49 -5.06
C ARG A 168 -3.02 -0.16 -5.57
N LEU A 169 -3.14 0.25 -6.83
CA LEU A 169 -4.44 0.54 -7.44
C LEU A 169 -5.31 -0.71 -7.56
N LEU A 170 -4.74 -1.86 -7.93
CA LEU A 170 -5.51 -3.11 -7.97
C LEU A 170 -6.07 -3.49 -6.60
N LEU A 171 -5.33 -3.18 -5.52
CA LEU A 171 -5.76 -3.43 -4.15
C LEU A 171 -6.80 -2.42 -3.63
N HIS A 172 -6.90 -1.23 -4.24
CA HIS A 172 -7.77 -0.16 -3.77
C HIS A 172 -8.90 0.20 -4.75
N ALA A 173 -8.93 -0.37 -5.94
CA ALA A 173 -9.92 -0.05 -6.97
C ALA A 173 -11.37 -0.30 -6.51
N TYR A 174 -11.57 -1.28 -5.62
CA TYR A 174 -12.88 -1.62 -5.04
C TYR A 174 -13.49 -0.48 -4.21
N GLN A 175 -12.67 0.46 -3.73
CA GLN A 175 -13.07 1.65 -2.98
C GLN A 175 -13.68 2.75 -3.87
N GLY A 176 -13.74 2.52 -5.18
CA GLY A 176 -14.38 3.39 -6.15
C GLY A 176 -13.48 4.50 -6.71
N PRO A 177 -13.99 5.29 -7.66
CA PRO A 177 -13.18 6.25 -8.40
C PRO A 177 -12.57 7.36 -7.53
N LEU A 178 -13.28 7.79 -6.47
CA LEU A 178 -12.79 8.83 -5.57
C LEU A 178 -11.57 8.34 -4.76
N ALA A 179 -11.60 7.08 -4.31
CA ALA A 179 -10.46 6.47 -3.63
C ALA A 179 -9.28 6.30 -4.58
N VAL A 180 -9.51 5.87 -5.83
CA VAL A 180 -8.46 5.84 -6.86
C VAL A 180 -7.83 7.22 -7.05
N ALA A 181 -8.63 8.29 -7.11
CA ALA A 181 -8.14 9.66 -7.24
C ALA A 181 -7.35 10.16 -6.03
N ALA A 182 -7.57 9.59 -4.84
CA ALA A 182 -6.75 9.83 -3.65
C ALA A 182 -5.46 8.97 -3.63
N ILE A 183 -5.57 7.69 -3.96
CA ILE A 183 -4.47 6.72 -3.88
C ILE A 183 -3.41 6.96 -4.96
N VAL A 184 -3.80 7.40 -6.17
CA VAL A 184 -2.83 7.69 -7.24
C VAL A 184 -1.80 8.74 -6.81
N PRO A 185 -2.19 9.96 -6.37
CA PRO A 185 -1.25 10.96 -5.90
C PRO A 185 -0.40 10.48 -4.71
N MET A 186 -1.00 9.81 -3.73
CA MET A 186 -0.27 9.26 -2.58
C MET A 186 0.81 8.27 -3.03
N GLY A 187 0.46 7.27 -3.85
CA GLY A 187 1.39 6.27 -4.35
C GLY A 187 2.53 6.87 -5.18
N VAL A 188 2.26 7.91 -5.97
CA VAL A 188 3.29 8.66 -6.70
C VAL A 188 4.23 9.40 -5.74
N VAL A 189 3.70 10.10 -4.74
CA VAL A 189 4.51 10.86 -3.76
C VAL A 189 5.43 9.92 -2.97
N LEU A 190 4.89 8.81 -2.44
CA LEU A 190 5.67 7.82 -1.71
C LEU A 190 6.71 7.13 -2.61
N GLY A 191 6.32 6.75 -3.83
CA GLY A 191 7.19 6.10 -4.81
C GLY A 191 8.35 7.00 -5.25
N LEU A 192 8.09 8.28 -5.50
CA LEU A 192 9.13 9.28 -5.82
C LEU A 192 10.07 9.49 -4.64
N HIS A 193 9.53 9.69 -3.43
CA HIS A 193 10.34 9.83 -2.22
C HIS A 193 11.28 8.63 -2.08
N HIS A 194 10.76 7.40 -2.13
CA HIS A 194 11.58 6.20 -2.00
C HIS A 194 12.56 6.02 -3.17
N TRP A 195 12.19 6.43 -4.38
CA TRP A 195 13.10 6.38 -5.53
C TRP A 195 14.38 7.18 -5.27
N HIS A 196 14.25 8.37 -4.68
CA HIS A 196 15.35 9.27 -4.39
C HIS A 196 16.12 8.90 -3.12
N THR A 197 15.41 8.61 -2.03
CA THR A 197 16.04 8.44 -0.70
C THR A 197 16.41 7.00 -0.38
N ARG A 198 15.72 6.02 -0.97
CA ARG A 198 15.88 4.57 -0.68
C ARG A 198 15.48 4.19 0.75
N ARG A 199 14.79 5.10 1.44
CA ARG A 199 14.33 4.93 2.82
C ARG A 199 12.86 4.52 2.81
N LEU A 200 12.50 3.61 3.71
CA LEU A 200 11.15 3.07 3.85
C LEU A 200 10.42 3.70 5.03
N TRP A 201 11.11 4.00 6.13
CA TRP A 201 10.43 4.48 7.33
C TRP A 201 9.58 5.74 7.13
N PRO A 202 10.04 6.80 6.42
CA PRO A 202 9.16 7.94 6.17
C PRO A 202 7.87 7.56 5.41
N ALA A 203 7.95 6.62 4.46
CA ALA A 203 6.78 6.14 3.72
C ALA A 203 5.85 5.29 4.59
N ILE A 204 6.41 4.41 5.43
CA ILE A 204 5.66 3.60 6.41
C ILE A 204 4.90 4.51 7.39
N VAL A 205 5.58 5.52 7.95
CA VAL A 205 4.96 6.49 8.86
C VAL A 205 3.87 7.28 8.14
N ALA A 206 4.13 7.73 6.91
CA ALA A 206 3.15 8.49 6.15
C ALA A 206 1.87 7.69 5.87
N HIS A 207 2.03 6.43 5.50
CA HIS A 207 0.93 5.51 5.28
C HIS A 207 0.18 5.18 6.59
N ALA A 208 0.90 4.90 7.68
CA ALA A 208 0.28 4.67 8.99
C ALA A 208 -0.59 5.84 9.47
N ILE A 209 -0.16 7.08 9.24
CA ILE A 209 -0.97 8.26 9.58
C ILE A 209 -2.23 8.32 8.70
N ALA A 210 -2.11 8.00 7.41
CA ALA A 210 -3.26 7.96 6.50
C ALA A 210 -4.30 6.92 6.96
N ASP A 211 -3.86 5.71 7.31
CA ASP A 211 -4.73 4.64 7.81
C ASP A 211 -5.40 5.02 9.13
N ALA A 212 -4.65 5.59 10.07
CA ALA A 212 -5.18 6.01 11.36
C ALA A 212 -6.30 7.03 11.20
N LEU A 213 -6.12 8.01 10.30
CA LEU A 213 -7.14 9.02 10.01
C LEU A 213 -8.33 8.44 9.25
N ALA A 214 -8.10 7.54 8.29
CA ALA A 214 -9.17 6.86 7.58
C ALA A 214 -10.05 6.07 8.57
N LEU A 215 -9.45 5.29 9.47
CA LEU A 215 -10.18 4.55 10.50
C LEU A 215 -10.91 5.48 11.49
N ALA A 216 -10.28 6.58 11.92
CA ALA A 216 -10.89 7.53 12.86
C ALA A 216 -12.10 8.28 12.28
N THR A 217 -12.21 8.35 10.95
CA THR A 217 -13.34 8.99 10.26
C THR A 217 -14.50 8.04 9.97
N LEU A 218 -14.33 6.73 10.17
CA LEU A 218 -15.41 5.77 10.05
C LEU A 218 -16.57 6.09 11.00
N ARG A 219 -17.78 5.77 10.54
CA ARG A 219 -19.01 5.92 11.30
C ARG A 219 -19.78 4.60 11.28
N PRO A 220 -20.54 4.28 12.34
CA PRO A 220 -21.47 3.15 12.30
C PRO A 220 -22.41 3.28 11.11
N ALA A 221 -22.86 2.15 10.56
CA ALA A 221 -23.97 2.17 9.61
C ALA A 221 -25.20 2.75 10.32
N ILE A 222 -25.86 3.74 9.71
CA ILE A 222 -27.15 4.20 10.19
C ILE A 222 -28.15 3.11 9.81
N GLU A 223 -28.64 2.36 10.79
CA GLU A 223 -29.76 1.44 10.60
C GLU A 223 -30.99 2.28 10.21
N SER A 224 -31.49 2.07 8.99
CA SER A 224 -32.74 2.65 8.49
C SER A 224 -33.87 1.64 8.60
#